data_AF-A0AAX4P4J5-F1
#
_entry.id   AF-A0AAX4P4J5-F1
#
_cell.length_a   1.000
_cell.length_b   1.000
_cell.length_c   1.000
_cell.angle_alpha   90.00
_cell.angle_beta   90.00
_cell.angle_gamma   90.00
#
_symmetry.space_group_name_H-M   'P 1'
#
loop_
_entity.id
_entity.type
_entity.pdbx_description
1 polymer ?
#
loop_
_entity_poly.entity_id
_entity_poly.type
_entity_poly.pdbx_seq_one_letter_code
_entity_poly.pdbx_strand_id
1 'polypeptide(L)'
;MTDPKQAYMVQGEGDVEAGAAGVVSRSSRRTKILLGTGIATIVIATALALSLTLGVESEPGSAHVATATGDETLTTRQIETNPEWSKCALSVDVAQYFNISAVPGTDSTVVLNKHNERAYVLTPREASDEAVLKANLTEAGLVPASYSVSYMRTPLENVTVAETQLITYVELLGARSAIASYSQYATSPCLMKMGEEGLATIFSGNVYDFSGDQLQTQPGPVFVGYSANGDIAPETVQFSVSMEQREGSMLATSEWIKFFAPFFGKECEAQQIYDSVKERYECHKAKAARFAQDFDPIKVAVVSKSDAYDYGPGYQSDGYFKVSDAGYWKSYVEDAAATPLVSTEAVEGLTATPTGGYQFQLNDTAGFHAVLSQADIVIDESYMPGGATAEKILEAYGITDPSQFKFAQSKALWRVDRRVNDKSPTGDDWFESRYPEADVLLEDVIFALHPNYSGLILNPKHQLTWLRNMYKAPQQEILTASMCEDVSAPQTLIADSCTSFKLN
;
A
#
# COMPACT_ATOMS: atom_id res chain seq x y z
N MET A 1 14.23 -17.79 -27.78
CA MET A 1 13.31 -16.79 -28.37
C MET A 1 12.03 -16.85 -27.55
N THR A 2 12.01 -16.07 -26.48
CA THR A 2 10.93 -16.04 -25.48
C THR A 2 10.67 -14.57 -25.23
N ASP A 3 9.48 -14.13 -25.60
CA ASP A 3 8.99 -12.75 -25.64
C ASP A 3 8.60 -12.30 -24.22
N PRO A 4 9.19 -11.22 -23.64
CA PRO A 4 8.98 -10.83 -22.25
C PRO A 4 7.96 -9.67 -22.09
N LYS A 5 6.95 -9.58 -22.95
CA LYS A 5 5.89 -8.57 -22.84
C LYS A 5 4.60 -9.19 -22.34
N GLN A 6 4.37 -9.24 -21.02
CA GLN A 6 3.03 -9.42 -20.44
C GLN A 6 3.00 -9.37 -18.90
N ALA A 7 2.50 -8.26 -18.35
CA ALA A 7 1.61 -8.17 -17.18
C ALA A 7 1.17 -6.70 -17.00
N TYR A 8 -0.12 -6.45 -17.17
CA TYR A 8 -0.80 -5.15 -17.19
C TYR A 8 -1.20 -4.64 -15.79
N MET A 9 -1.53 -3.35 -15.74
CA MET A 9 -2.34 -2.58 -14.76
C MET A 9 -1.57 -1.77 -13.71
N VAL A 10 -1.11 -0.57 -14.09
CA VAL A 10 -0.98 0.59 -13.20
C VAL A 10 -1.50 1.83 -13.93
N GLN A 11 -2.30 2.61 -13.20
CA GLN A 11 -2.80 3.97 -13.44
C GLN A 11 -2.67 4.54 -14.87
N GLY A 12 -3.82 4.67 -15.54
CA GLY A 12 -3.92 5.48 -16.75
C GLY A 12 -3.77 6.97 -16.41
N GLU A 13 -2.57 7.51 -16.64
CA GLU A 13 -2.33 8.95 -16.75
C GLU A 13 -2.84 9.43 -18.13
N GLY A 14 -3.80 10.35 -18.10
CA GLY A 14 -4.16 11.16 -19.26
C GLY A 14 -3.37 12.45 -19.23
N ASP A 15 -2.34 12.56 -20.04
CA ASP A 15 -1.60 13.81 -20.24
C ASP A 15 -2.47 14.86 -20.93
N VAL A 16 -2.59 16.03 -20.30
CA VAL A 16 -3.12 17.25 -20.91
C VAL A 16 -1.93 18.11 -21.32
N GLU A 17 -1.46 17.95 -22.56
CA GLU A 17 -0.53 18.90 -23.16
C GLU A 17 -1.23 20.24 -23.43
N ALA A 18 -0.85 21.27 -22.67
CA ALA A 18 -1.18 22.66 -22.95
C ALA A 18 -0.32 23.20 -24.10
N GLY A 19 -0.75 22.96 -25.34
CA GLY A 19 -0.17 23.57 -26.54
C GLY A 19 -0.59 25.05 -26.68
N ALA A 20 0.30 25.96 -26.30
CA ALA A 20 0.18 27.38 -26.63
C ALA A 20 0.46 27.63 -28.12
N ALA A 21 -0.56 28.00 -28.89
CA ALA A 21 -0.39 28.65 -30.18
C ALA A 21 -1.46 29.75 -30.36
N GLY A 22 -1.02 31.00 -30.27
CA GLY A 22 -1.86 32.16 -30.50
C GLY A 22 -2.11 32.39 -31.99
N VAL A 23 -3.38 32.60 -32.36
CA VAL A 23 -3.76 33.39 -33.54
C VAL A 23 -4.99 34.24 -33.19
N VAL A 24 -4.84 35.53 -33.49
CA VAL A 24 -5.78 36.65 -33.31
C VAL A 24 -7.00 36.51 -34.24
N SER A 25 -8.22 36.79 -33.74
CA SER A 25 -9.21 37.69 -34.38
C SER A 25 -10.65 37.54 -33.84
N ARG A 26 -11.16 38.66 -33.27
CA ARG A 26 -12.54 39.21 -33.29
C ARG A 26 -13.73 38.23 -33.19
N SER A 27 -14.61 38.42 -32.20
CA SER A 27 -15.69 39.43 -32.22
C SER A 27 -16.60 39.32 -30.98
N SER A 28 -17.35 40.40 -30.78
CA SER A 28 -18.18 40.77 -29.63
C SER A 28 -19.27 39.78 -29.19
N ARG A 29 -19.60 39.78 -27.89
CA ARG A 29 -20.87 40.32 -27.37
C ARG A 29 -20.87 40.45 -25.85
N ARG A 30 -21.27 41.64 -25.39
CA ARG A 30 -21.64 42.00 -24.02
C ARG A 30 -22.84 41.16 -23.57
N THR A 31 -22.98 40.86 -22.27
CA THR A 31 -24.15 41.25 -21.46
C THR A 31 -23.80 41.25 -19.97
N LYS A 32 -24.42 42.22 -19.29
CA LYS A 32 -24.17 42.77 -17.96
C LYS A 32 -24.53 41.85 -16.77
N ILE A 33 -23.73 42.05 -15.74
CA ILE A 33 -23.98 41.92 -14.29
C ILE A 33 -25.28 42.64 -13.89
N LEU A 34 -26.05 42.03 -12.96
CA LEU A 34 -26.90 42.79 -12.03
C LEU A 34 -26.71 42.26 -10.60
N LEU A 35 -26.31 43.17 -9.72
CA LEU A 35 -26.33 43.07 -8.27
C LEU A 35 -27.72 43.48 -7.72
N GLY A 36 -28.07 42.89 -6.58
CA GLY A 36 -28.95 43.46 -5.55
C GLY A 36 -28.89 42.53 -4.33
N THR A 37 -28.21 42.84 -3.21
CA THR A 37 -28.63 43.73 -2.09
C THR A 37 -30.12 43.58 -1.75
N GLY A 38 -30.55 43.24 -0.54
CA GLY A 38 -29.88 42.96 0.73
C GLY A 38 -30.92 42.71 1.83
N ILE A 39 -30.46 42.87 3.08
CA ILE A 39 -31.19 43.11 4.35
C ILE A 39 -31.03 42.00 5.40
N ALA A 40 -30.37 42.46 6.46
CA ALA A 40 -30.04 41.90 7.77
C ALA A 40 -31.21 41.45 8.63
N THR A 41 -30.92 40.54 9.56
CA THR A 41 -31.49 40.57 10.92
C THR A 41 -30.50 39.97 11.94
N ILE A 42 -30.69 40.41 13.19
CA ILE A 42 -29.72 40.59 14.29
C ILE A 42 -29.69 39.40 15.27
N VAL A 43 -28.46 39.05 15.70
CA VAL A 43 -27.94 38.66 17.04
C VAL A 43 -28.91 38.05 18.08
N ILE A 44 -28.48 36.94 18.73
CA ILE A 44 -28.33 36.80 20.20
C ILE A 44 -27.31 35.68 20.49
N ALA A 45 -26.21 36.06 21.12
CA ALA A 45 -25.29 35.18 21.82
C ALA A 45 -25.73 35.09 23.29
N THR A 46 -25.77 33.88 23.86
CA THR A 46 -25.82 33.69 25.32
C THR A 46 -24.85 32.59 25.71
N ALA A 47 -23.78 33.01 26.38
CA ALA A 47 -22.90 32.14 27.16
C ALA A 47 -23.53 31.93 28.54
N LEU A 48 -23.54 30.68 29.02
CA LEU A 48 -23.78 30.38 30.43
C LEU A 48 -22.61 29.56 30.96
N ALA A 49 -21.81 30.20 31.80
CA ALA A 49 -20.87 29.55 32.70
C ALA A 49 -21.64 29.10 33.95
N LEU A 50 -21.40 27.88 34.42
CA LEU A 50 -21.73 27.50 35.79
C LEU A 50 -20.55 26.69 36.37
N SER A 51 -19.84 27.34 37.28
CA SER A 51 -18.86 26.74 38.17
C SER A 51 -19.58 25.96 39.27
N LEU A 52 -19.04 24.80 39.65
CA LEU A 52 -19.28 24.18 40.95
C LEU A 52 -17.99 23.56 41.44
N THR A 53 -17.37 24.26 42.38
CA THR A 53 -16.30 23.79 43.26
C THR A 53 -16.92 23.06 44.45
N LEU A 54 -16.42 21.87 44.75
CA LEU A 54 -16.30 21.35 46.11
C LEU A 54 -14.96 20.62 46.20
N GLY A 55 -14.03 21.21 46.94
CA GLY A 55 -12.82 20.53 47.42
C GLY A 55 -13.01 20.08 48.86
N VAL A 56 -12.31 19.02 49.26
CA VAL A 56 -11.79 18.79 50.62
C VAL A 56 -10.49 17.95 50.50
N GLU A 57 -9.38 18.61 50.80
CA GLU A 57 -8.18 18.22 51.61
C GLU A 57 -7.48 16.85 51.33
N SER A 58 -6.24 16.78 50.77
CA SER A 58 -4.88 17.14 51.29
C SER A 58 -4.32 16.05 52.23
N GLU A 59 -3.09 15.48 52.17
CA GLU A 59 -1.71 15.92 51.85
C GLU A 59 -0.75 14.65 51.96
N PRO A 60 0.60 14.70 51.89
CA PRO A 60 1.53 15.39 50.97
C PRO A 60 2.80 14.57 50.59
N GLY A 61 3.67 15.17 49.76
CA GLY A 61 5.13 14.94 49.73
C GLY A 61 5.65 14.47 48.35
N SER A 62 6.66 15.06 47.71
CA SER A 62 7.61 16.11 48.05
C SER A 62 8.15 16.70 46.73
N ALA A 63 8.22 18.01 46.64
CA ALA A 63 8.83 18.74 45.53
C ALA A 63 10.34 18.92 45.78
N HIS A 64 11.13 18.86 44.71
CA HIS A 64 12.41 19.57 44.64
C HIS A 64 12.39 20.54 43.46
N VAL A 65 12.55 21.81 43.80
CA VAL A 65 12.74 22.96 42.91
C VAL A 65 14.23 23.18 42.72
N ALA A 66 14.67 23.46 41.49
CA ALA A 66 15.88 24.24 41.24
C ALA A 66 15.78 24.99 39.89
N THR A 67 15.38 26.25 40.01
CA THR A 67 15.85 27.46 39.30
C THR A 67 16.46 27.35 37.90
N ALA A 68 15.80 28.00 36.94
CA ALA A 68 16.34 28.39 35.65
C ALA A 68 17.02 29.77 35.72
N THR A 69 18.24 29.86 35.20
CA THR A 69 18.90 31.10 34.75
C THR A 69 19.52 30.81 33.39
N GLY A 70 19.21 31.65 32.40
CA GLY A 70 19.43 31.37 30.98
C GLY A 70 20.85 31.53 30.46
N ASP A 71 21.04 31.15 29.21
CA ASP A 71 21.63 31.98 28.14
C ASP A 71 21.47 31.26 26.79
N GLU A 72 21.15 32.01 25.75
CA GLU A 72 21.01 31.52 24.37
C GLU A 72 22.40 31.27 23.77
N THR A 73 22.70 30.02 23.43
CA THR A 73 23.65 29.72 22.34
C THR A 73 23.15 28.49 21.57
N LEU A 74 22.80 28.70 20.31
CA LEU A 74 22.54 27.65 19.32
C LEU A 74 23.83 26.86 19.08
N THR A 75 24.04 25.80 19.86
CA THR A 75 25.02 24.76 19.55
C THR A 75 24.35 23.68 18.72
N THR A 76 24.88 23.45 17.53
CA THR A 76 24.66 22.29 16.66
C THR A 76 24.56 21.03 17.52
N ARG A 77 23.34 20.50 17.68
CA ARG A 77 23.08 19.29 18.44
C ARG A 77 23.71 18.14 17.65
N GLN A 78 24.81 17.60 18.16
CA GLN A 78 25.35 16.36 17.63
C GLN A 78 24.25 15.30 17.74
N ILE A 79 23.91 14.71 16.60
CA ILE A 79 23.10 13.50 16.53
C ILE A 79 23.94 12.44 17.24
N GLU A 80 23.59 12.09 18.47
CA GLU A 80 24.18 10.97 19.20
C GLU A 80 23.84 9.70 18.41
N THR A 81 24.82 9.20 17.66
CA THR A 81 24.77 7.89 17.02
C THR A 81 24.73 6.85 18.12
N ASN A 82 23.58 6.22 18.34
CA ASN A 82 23.44 5.13 19.31
C ASN A 82 24.31 3.93 18.86
N PRO A 83 25.34 3.49 19.62
CA PRO A 83 26.39 2.61 19.11
C PRO A 83 26.11 1.09 19.15
N GLU A 84 24.90 0.62 19.45
CA GLU A 84 24.62 -0.83 19.52
C GLU A 84 23.46 -1.24 18.63
N TRP A 85 23.72 -1.33 17.32
CA TRP A 85 22.85 -2.00 16.37
C TRP A 85 23.37 -3.44 16.25
N SER A 86 23.01 -4.31 17.19
CA SER A 86 23.30 -5.74 17.04
C SER A 86 22.58 -6.24 15.79
N LYS A 87 23.28 -6.78 14.78
CA LYS A 87 22.61 -7.40 13.63
C LYS A 87 21.85 -8.64 14.08
N CYS A 88 20.53 -8.62 13.99
CA CYS A 88 19.73 -9.83 14.13
C CYS A 88 19.91 -10.71 12.89
N ALA A 89 19.99 -12.03 13.09
CA ALA A 89 19.94 -12.96 11.98
C ALA A 89 18.53 -12.93 11.37
N LEU A 90 18.40 -12.34 10.19
CA LEU A 90 17.18 -12.42 9.39
C LEU A 90 17.01 -13.83 8.84
N SER A 91 15.78 -14.32 8.88
CA SER A 91 15.36 -15.53 8.17
C SER A 91 14.20 -15.17 7.24
N VAL A 92 14.16 -15.76 6.05
CA VAL A 92 13.05 -15.59 5.09
C VAL A 92 12.26 -16.90 5.10
N ASP A 93 11.04 -16.84 5.63
CA ASP A 93 10.21 -18.00 5.93
C ASP A 93 9.24 -18.35 4.79
N VAL A 94 8.60 -17.34 4.20
CA VAL A 94 7.44 -17.48 3.31
C VAL A 94 7.59 -16.72 1.99
N ALA A 95 8.32 -15.60 1.97
CA ALA A 95 8.57 -14.86 0.75
C ALA A 95 9.52 -15.65 -0.18
N GLN A 96 9.15 -15.74 -1.45
CA GLN A 96 9.80 -16.65 -2.39
C GLN A 96 10.84 -15.94 -3.25
N TYR A 97 10.65 -14.65 -3.51
CA TYR A 97 11.41 -13.92 -4.52
C TYR A 97 12.61 -13.14 -4.00
N PHE A 98 12.97 -13.28 -2.72
CA PHE A 98 14.23 -12.78 -2.22
C PHE A 98 14.93 -13.76 -1.30
N ASN A 99 16.21 -13.49 -1.01
CA ASN A 99 16.98 -14.17 0.02
C ASN A 99 17.96 -13.19 0.65
N ILE A 100 18.32 -13.43 1.91
CA ILE A 100 19.27 -12.62 2.66
C ILE A 100 20.31 -13.55 3.27
N SER A 101 21.58 -13.23 3.03
CA SER A 101 22.69 -14.03 3.53
C SER A 101 23.80 -13.12 4.06
N ALA A 102 24.39 -13.46 5.20
CA ALA A 102 25.63 -12.83 5.65
C ALA A 102 26.80 -13.27 4.76
N VAL A 103 27.76 -12.37 4.52
CA VAL A 103 29.03 -12.71 3.89
C VAL A 103 29.98 -13.26 4.97
N PRO A 104 30.44 -14.52 4.88
CA PRO A 104 31.28 -15.10 5.92
C PRO A 104 32.55 -14.31 6.19
N GLY A 105 32.79 -14.01 7.47
CA GLY A 105 34.00 -13.30 7.91
C GLY A 105 33.99 -11.79 7.67
N THR A 106 32.85 -11.21 7.31
CA THR A 106 32.69 -9.75 7.15
C THR A 106 31.38 -9.28 7.78
N ASP A 107 31.22 -7.97 7.91
CA ASP A 107 29.98 -7.34 8.38
C ASP A 107 28.98 -7.10 7.22
N SER A 108 29.20 -7.68 6.06
CA SER A 108 28.38 -7.42 4.87
C SER A 108 27.24 -8.40 4.71
N THR A 109 26.15 -7.91 4.13
CA THR A 109 24.95 -8.69 3.84
C THR A 109 24.74 -8.74 2.33
N VAL A 110 24.40 -9.90 1.78
CA VAL A 110 23.91 -10.06 0.42
C VAL A 110 22.40 -10.16 0.47
N VAL A 111 21.71 -9.25 -0.24
CA VAL A 111 20.27 -9.32 -0.49
C VAL A 111 20.05 -9.69 -1.95
N LEU A 112 19.44 -10.83 -2.21
CA LEU A 112 19.09 -11.29 -3.56
C LEU A 112 17.65 -10.94 -3.89
N ASN A 113 17.41 -10.36 -5.06
CA ASN A 113 16.10 -10.39 -5.70
C ASN A 113 16.13 -11.47 -6.80
N LYS A 114 15.41 -12.57 -6.57
CA LYS A 114 15.37 -13.74 -7.45
C LYS A 114 14.51 -13.52 -8.68
N HIS A 115 13.56 -12.60 -8.63
CA HIS A 115 12.69 -12.30 -9.77
C HIS A 115 13.41 -11.49 -10.83
N ASN A 116 14.16 -10.47 -10.39
CA ASN A 116 14.87 -9.56 -11.28
C ASN A 116 16.33 -9.98 -11.55
N GLU A 117 16.76 -11.11 -10.97
CA GLU A 117 18.14 -11.61 -11.07
C GLU A 117 19.18 -10.57 -10.63
N ARG A 118 18.96 -9.94 -9.47
CA ARG A 118 19.85 -8.91 -8.89
C ARG A 118 20.35 -9.31 -7.51
N ALA A 119 21.57 -8.90 -7.19
CA ALA A 119 22.19 -9.06 -5.89
C ALA A 119 22.71 -7.71 -5.39
N TYR A 120 22.40 -7.39 -4.14
CA TYR A 120 22.82 -6.19 -3.45
C TYR A 120 23.79 -6.58 -2.33
N VAL A 121 25.04 -6.19 -2.46
CA VAL A 121 26.10 -6.42 -1.48
C VAL A 121 26.23 -5.17 -0.62
N LEU A 122 25.74 -5.27 0.60
CA LEU A 122 25.56 -4.16 1.53
C LEU A 122 26.65 -4.22 2.59
N THR A 123 27.53 -3.23 2.60
CA THR A 123 28.63 -3.14 3.57
C THR A 123 28.44 -1.91 4.44
N PRO A 124 28.41 -2.04 5.78
CA PRO A 124 28.33 -0.87 6.66
C PRO A 124 29.44 0.15 6.37
N ARG A 125 29.18 1.45 6.53
CA ARG A 125 30.13 2.52 6.20
C ARG A 125 31.42 2.45 7.01
N GLU A 126 31.31 1.97 8.24
CA GLU A 126 32.42 1.77 9.19
C GLU A 126 33.20 0.47 8.95
N ALA A 127 32.66 -0.47 8.17
CA ALA A 127 33.28 -1.75 7.89
C ALA A 127 34.20 -1.69 6.66
N SER A 128 35.24 -2.53 6.64
CA SER A 128 36.08 -2.73 5.45
C SER A 128 35.33 -3.54 4.39
N ASP A 129 35.40 -3.12 3.12
CA ASP A 129 34.88 -3.86 1.97
C ASP A 129 35.95 -4.71 1.28
N GLU A 130 37.22 -4.63 1.69
CA GLU A 130 38.34 -5.28 1.00
C GLU A 130 38.16 -6.81 0.93
N ALA A 131 37.72 -7.42 2.03
CA ALA A 131 37.46 -8.86 2.09
C ALA A 131 36.29 -9.28 1.19
N VAL A 132 35.27 -8.42 1.07
CA VAL A 132 34.05 -8.67 0.27
C VAL A 132 34.35 -8.52 -1.21
N LEU A 133 35.08 -7.48 -1.60
CA LEU A 133 35.48 -7.22 -2.97
C LEU A 133 36.44 -8.29 -3.52
N LYS A 134 37.21 -8.95 -2.63
CA LYS A 134 38.05 -10.11 -2.97
C LYS A 134 37.30 -11.44 -2.89
N ALA A 135 36.14 -11.49 -2.23
CA ALA A 135 35.37 -12.71 -2.11
C ALA A 135 34.76 -13.08 -3.46
N ASN A 136 34.95 -14.33 -3.87
CA ASN A 136 34.19 -14.88 -4.98
C ASN A 136 32.79 -15.27 -4.47
N LEU A 137 31.86 -14.31 -4.48
CA LEU A 137 30.49 -14.49 -3.96
C LEU A 137 29.73 -15.61 -4.67
N THR A 138 30.08 -15.89 -5.93
CA THR A 138 29.52 -17.00 -6.71
C THR A 138 30.04 -18.35 -6.22
N GLU A 139 31.35 -18.51 -6.03
CA GLU A 139 31.93 -19.74 -5.47
C GLU A 139 31.47 -20.00 -4.02
N ALA A 140 31.22 -18.92 -3.26
CA ALA A 140 30.65 -19.01 -1.93
C ALA A 140 29.16 -19.39 -1.92
N GLY A 141 28.52 -19.52 -3.10
CA GLY A 141 27.09 -19.84 -3.22
C GLY A 141 26.16 -18.72 -2.75
N LEU A 142 26.66 -17.49 -2.60
CA LEU A 142 25.89 -16.35 -2.11
C LEU A 142 25.18 -15.59 -3.24
N VAL A 143 25.75 -15.61 -4.46
CA VAL A 143 25.21 -14.90 -5.63
C VAL A 143 25.27 -15.82 -6.86
N PRO A 144 24.15 -16.06 -7.57
CA PRO A 144 24.18 -16.80 -8.82
C PRO A 144 24.98 -16.06 -9.91
N ALA A 145 25.71 -16.80 -10.75
CA ALA A 145 26.59 -16.22 -11.77
C ALA A 145 25.89 -15.33 -12.81
N SER A 146 24.59 -15.54 -13.04
CA SER A 146 23.78 -14.73 -13.97
C SER A 146 23.32 -13.40 -13.38
N TYR A 147 23.43 -13.20 -12.06
CA TYR A 147 22.82 -12.06 -11.40
C TYR A 147 23.68 -10.80 -11.57
N SER A 148 23.01 -9.66 -11.77
CA SER A 148 23.67 -8.36 -11.71
C SER A 148 23.97 -8.00 -10.26
N VAL A 149 25.20 -7.57 -9.97
CA VAL A 149 25.66 -7.30 -8.60
C VAL A 149 25.93 -5.82 -8.38
N SER A 150 25.36 -5.28 -7.31
CA SER A 150 25.55 -3.89 -6.90
C SER A 150 26.14 -3.83 -5.50
N TYR A 151 27.20 -3.04 -5.32
CA TYR A 151 27.85 -2.84 -4.03
C TYR A 151 27.44 -1.50 -3.46
N MET A 152 26.93 -1.47 -2.23
CA MET A 152 26.44 -0.26 -1.58
C MET A 152 26.88 -0.16 -0.13
N ARG A 153 26.96 1.08 0.34
CA ARG A 153 27.32 1.41 1.73
C ARG A 153 26.08 1.73 2.54
N THR A 154 25.90 1.06 3.68
CA THR A 154 24.71 1.22 4.53
C THR A 154 25.04 1.95 5.84
N PRO A 155 24.06 2.63 6.47
CA PRO A 155 22.69 2.85 5.98
C PRO A 155 22.66 3.72 4.71
N LEU A 156 21.69 3.44 3.84
CA LEU A 156 21.40 4.29 2.69
C LEU A 156 20.82 5.62 3.18
N GLU A 157 21.19 6.68 2.49
CA GLU A 157 20.74 8.06 2.72
C GLU A 157 20.39 8.67 1.36
N ASN A 158 19.60 9.74 1.37
CA ASN A 158 19.23 10.47 0.15
C ASN A 158 18.61 9.58 -0.93
N VAL A 159 17.73 8.65 -0.51
CA VAL A 159 17.11 7.67 -1.40
C VAL A 159 15.89 8.28 -2.10
N THR A 160 15.64 7.80 -3.32
CA THR A 160 14.37 8.05 -4.00
C THR A 160 13.49 6.82 -3.88
N VAL A 161 12.25 6.99 -3.40
CA VAL A 161 11.25 5.92 -3.35
C VAL A 161 10.20 6.22 -4.41
N ALA A 162 10.40 5.68 -5.61
CA ALA A 162 9.69 6.12 -6.82
C ALA A 162 8.24 5.60 -6.91
N GLU A 163 7.94 4.51 -6.20
CA GLU A 163 6.65 3.82 -6.22
C GLU A 163 6.08 3.67 -4.79
N THR A 164 4.76 3.77 -4.66
CA THR A 164 4.07 3.85 -3.37
C THR A 164 4.14 2.57 -2.56
N GLN A 165 4.16 1.40 -3.20
CA GLN A 165 4.17 0.08 -2.55
C GLN A 165 5.40 -0.13 -1.64
N LEU A 166 6.42 0.72 -1.77
CA LEU A 166 7.71 0.62 -1.09
C LEU A 166 7.78 1.49 0.16
N ILE A 167 6.96 2.54 0.22
CA ILE A 167 7.06 3.63 1.21
C ILE A 167 6.94 3.08 2.63
N THR A 168 5.87 2.33 2.88
CA THR A 168 5.51 1.87 4.24
C THR A 168 6.58 0.97 4.86
N TYR A 169 7.29 0.18 4.05
CA TYR A 169 8.42 -0.62 4.55
C TYR A 169 9.53 0.25 5.13
N VAL A 170 9.89 1.33 4.43
CA VAL A 170 10.94 2.26 4.87
C VAL A 170 10.48 3.04 6.11
N GLU A 171 9.21 3.43 6.16
CA GLU A 171 8.63 4.15 7.31
C GLU A 171 8.54 3.29 8.58
N LEU A 172 8.10 2.03 8.46
CA LEU A 172 8.03 1.07 9.58
C LEU A 172 9.41 0.77 10.17
N LEU A 173 10.46 0.77 9.35
CA LEU A 173 11.84 0.61 9.80
C LEU A 173 12.41 1.86 10.49
N GLY A 174 11.64 2.96 10.55
CA GLY A 174 12.11 4.23 11.09
C GLY A 174 13.16 4.91 10.21
N ALA A 175 13.21 4.57 8.93
CA ALA A 175 14.20 5.08 7.97
C ALA A 175 13.64 6.22 7.08
N ARG A 176 12.49 6.80 7.44
CA ARG A 176 11.82 7.85 6.65
C ARG A 176 12.74 9.03 6.34
N SER A 177 13.59 9.45 7.27
CA SER A 177 14.53 10.57 7.07
C SER A 177 15.59 10.31 5.99
N ALA A 178 15.77 9.06 5.55
CA ALA A 178 16.63 8.73 4.42
C ALA A 178 15.98 9.08 3.07
N ILE A 179 14.65 9.20 3.02
CA ILE A 179 13.88 9.49 1.80
C ILE A 179 14.03 10.97 1.45
N ALA A 180 14.76 11.25 0.38
CA ALA A 180 14.92 12.60 -0.16
C ALA A 180 13.92 12.90 -1.27
N SER A 181 13.38 11.88 -1.93
CA SER A 181 12.37 12.03 -2.99
C SER A 181 11.39 10.86 -2.93
N TYR A 182 10.09 11.13 -3.11
CA TYR A 182 9.05 10.11 -3.02
C TYR A 182 7.97 10.27 -4.11
N SER A 183 7.30 9.18 -4.46
CA SER A 183 6.24 9.17 -5.49
C SER A 183 5.18 10.26 -5.27
N GLN A 184 4.78 10.96 -6.34
CA GLN A 184 3.66 11.91 -6.31
C GLN A 184 2.32 11.31 -5.87
N TYR A 185 2.20 9.98 -5.93
CA TYR A 185 1.01 9.23 -5.51
C TYR A 185 1.02 8.83 -4.03
N ALA A 186 2.02 9.25 -3.26
CA ALA A 186 2.14 8.86 -1.86
C ALA A 186 0.91 9.21 -1.02
N THR A 187 0.53 8.30 -0.13
CA THR A 187 -0.59 8.42 0.78
C THR A 187 -0.17 8.59 2.24
N SER A 188 1.12 8.37 2.54
CA SER A 188 1.78 8.65 3.81
C SER A 188 1.62 10.11 4.23
N PRO A 189 0.90 10.38 5.34
CA PRO A 189 0.82 11.71 5.94
C PRO A 189 2.19 12.31 6.22
N CYS A 190 3.15 11.51 6.68
CA CYS A 190 4.44 12.02 7.10
C CYS A 190 5.35 12.36 5.92
N LEU A 191 5.31 11.61 4.82
CA LEU A 191 6.01 12.02 3.60
C LEU A 191 5.38 13.28 2.99
N MET A 192 4.05 13.39 2.97
CA MET A 192 3.39 14.61 2.52
C MET A 192 3.81 15.83 3.36
N LYS A 193 3.90 15.67 4.70
CA LYS A 193 4.40 16.72 5.60
C LYS A 193 5.87 17.05 5.33
N MET A 194 6.72 16.05 5.11
CA MET A 194 8.13 16.28 4.72
C MET A 194 8.23 17.06 3.40
N GLY A 195 7.36 16.79 2.42
CA GLY A 195 7.27 17.58 1.19
C GLY A 195 6.87 19.03 1.43
N GLU A 196 5.86 19.27 2.27
CA GLU A 196 5.40 20.62 2.63
C GLU A 196 6.44 21.41 3.43
N GLU A 197 7.25 20.74 4.25
CA GLU A 197 8.34 21.33 5.03
C GLU A 197 9.66 21.45 4.26
N GLY A 198 9.73 20.95 3.02
CA GLY A 198 10.93 21.00 2.17
C GLY A 198 12.05 20.03 2.60
N LEU A 199 11.71 19.00 3.37
CA LEU A 199 12.62 17.93 3.81
C LEU A 199 12.80 16.82 2.75
N ALA A 200 11.82 16.67 1.87
CA ALA A 200 11.87 15.76 0.72
C ALA A 200 11.20 16.40 -0.50
N THR A 201 11.49 15.90 -1.70
CA THR A 201 10.89 16.33 -2.96
C THR A 201 9.94 15.27 -3.51
N ILE A 202 9.13 15.68 -4.50
CA ILE A 202 8.22 14.78 -5.21
C ILE A 202 8.92 14.21 -6.45
N PHE A 203 8.86 12.90 -6.61
CA PHE A 203 9.19 12.18 -7.83
C PHE A 203 7.93 12.03 -8.70
N SER A 204 7.95 12.67 -9.87
CA SER A 204 6.90 12.60 -10.90
C SER A 204 7.38 11.90 -12.18
N GLY A 205 8.45 11.11 -12.08
CA GLY A 205 9.01 10.38 -13.23
C GLY A 205 8.20 9.14 -13.58
N ASN A 206 8.28 8.73 -14.85
CA ASN A 206 7.72 7.49 -15.34
C ASN A 206 8.68 6.32 -15.03
N VAL A 207 8.34 5.52 -14.03
CA VAL A 207 9.10 4.32 -13.65
C VAL A 207 9.05 3.18 -14.68
N TYR A 208 8.14 3.27 -15.66
CA TYR A 208 8.01 2.33 -16.78
C TYR A 208 8.81 2.75 -18.01
N ASP A 209 9.59 3.84 -17.93
CA ASP A 209 10.51 4.21 -19.00
C ASP A 209 11.65 3.18 -19.11
N PHE A 210 11.62 2.41 -20.19
CA PHE A 210 12.61 1.38 -20.51
C PHE A 210 14.01 1.93 -20.80
N SER A 211 14.17 3.25 -20.96
CA SER A 211 15.50 3.88 -21.08
C SER A 211 16.25 3.89 -19.75
N GLY A 212 15.52 3.98 -18.62
CA GLY A 212 16.09 4.18 -17.30
C GLY A 212 16.63 5.59 -17.02
N ASP A 213 16.58 6.53 -17.97
CA ASP A 213 17.22 7.85 -17.89
C ASP A 213 16.75 8.66 -16.67
N GLN A 214 15.44 8.62 -16.36
CA GLN A 214 14.88 9.35 -15.22
C GLN A 214 15.30 8.76 -13.86
N LEU A 215 15.56 7.45 -13.81
CA LEU A 215 16.06 6.80 -12.59
C LEU A 215 17.55 7.08 -12.39
N GLN A 216 18.34 7.12 -13.48
CA GLN A 216 19.78 7.40 -13.43
C GLN A 216 20.12 8.84 -13.01
N THR A 217 19.20 9.78 -13.18
CA THR A 217 19.43 11.20 -12.84
C THR A 217 19.18 11.53 -11.36
N GLN A 218 18.73 10.56 -10.57
CA GLN A 218 18.48 10.77 -9.14
C GLN A 218 19.81 10.85 -8.36
N PRO A 219 19.89 11.71 -7.33
CA PRO A 219 21.15 11.99 -6.61
C PRO A 219 21.60 10.88 -5.66
N GLY A 220 20.88 9.75 -5.59
CA GLY A 220 21.14 8.64 -4.69
C GLY A 220 20.42 7.37 -5.13
N PRO A 221 20.51 6.28 -4.35
CA PRO A 221 19.87 5.01 -4.67
C PRO A 221 18.36 5.18 -4.88
N VAL A 222 17.84 4.51 -5.91
CA VAL A 222 16.43 4.57 -6.27
C VAL A 222 15.77 3.23 -5.99
N PHE A 223 14.73 3.24 -5.17
CA PHE A 223 13.85 2.11 -4.96
C PHE A 223 12.71 2.16 -5.99
N VAL A 224 12.61 1.09 -6.78
CA VAL A 224 11.58 0.91 -7.81
C VAL A 224 10.97 -0.48 -7.70
N GLY A 225 9.74 -0.64 -8.17
CA GLY A 225 9.03 -1.90 -8.32
C GLY A 225 9.52 -2.74 -9.50
N TYR A 226 8.71 -3.71 -9.89
CA TYR A 226 9.11 -4.84 -10.74
C TYR A 226 9.42 -4.48 -12.20
N SER A 227 9.00 -3.30 -12.67
CA SER A 227 8.92 -3.01 -14.11
C SER A 227 10.08 -2.21 -14.69
N ALA A 228 11.02 -1.75 -13.86
CA ALA A 228 12.20 -1.08 -14.38
C ALA A 228 13.03 -2.08 -15.21
N ASN A 229 13.02 -1.93 -16.53
CA ASN A 229 13.76 -2.78 -17.45
C ASN A 229 14.64 -1.88 -18.32
N GLY A 230 15.84 -2.33 -18.66
CA GLY A 230 16.81 -1.53 -19.42
C GLY A 230 18.13 -1.34 -18.67
N ASP A 231 18.99 -0.46 -19.18
CA ASP A 231 20.24 -0.07 -18.52
C ASP A 231 19.90 0.81 -17.31
N ILE A 232 19.50 0.19 -16.20
CA ILE A 232 19.27 0.91 -14.94
C ILE A 232 20.59 1.12 -14.18
N ALA A 233 20.64 2.18 -13.39
CA ALA A 233 21.79 2.45 -12.54
C ALA A 233 22.08 1.24 -11.62
N PRO A 234 23.37 0.90 -11.36
CA PRO A 234 23.72 -0.17 -10.43
C PRO A 234 23.05 0.00 -9.05
N GLU A 235 22.99 1.23 -8.54
CA GLU A 235 22.37 1.63 -7.28
C GLU A 235 20.84 1.58 -7.27
N THR A 236 20.20 1.27 -8.39
CA THR A 236 18.74 1.03 -8.43
C THR A 236 18.40 -0.29 -7.73
N VAL A 237 17.64 -0.16 -6.65
CA VAL A 237 17.08 -1.26 -5.88
C VAL A 237 15.71 -1.61 -6.45
N GLN A 238 15.63 -2.76 -7.10
CA GLN A 238 14.40 -3.26 -7.68
C GLN A 238 13.73 -4.22 -6.72
N PHE A 239 12.42 -4.04 -6.64
CA PHE A 239 11.56 -4.72 -5.71
C PHE A 239 10.42 -5.40 -6.46
N SER A 240 9.97 -6.55 -5.97
CA SER A 240 9.00 -7.36 -6.68
C SER A 240 7.77 -7.70 -5.85
N VAL A 241 7.38 -6.91 -4.83
CA VAL A 241 6.14 -7.20 -4.07
C VAL A 241 4.88 -7.09 -4.91
N SER A 242 4.89 -6.31 -5.98
CA SER A 242 3.79 -6.27 -6.95
C SER A 242 3.60 -7.62 -7.66
N MET A 243 4.54 -8.56 -7.51
CA MET A 243 4.37 -9.98 -7.81
C MET A 243 3.60 -10.72 -6.69
N GLU A 244 2.83 -10.02 -5.86
CA GLU A 244 1.93 -10.57 -4.84
C GLU A 244 1.05 -11.71 -5.38
N GLN A 245 0.65 -11.61 -6.66
CA GLN A 245 -0.09 -12.65 -7.37
C GLN A 245 0.66 -13.99 -7.41
N ARG A 246 1.98 -13.97 -7.27
CA ARG A 246 2.88 -15.13 -7.29
C ARG A 246 3.51 -15.45 -5.94
N GLU A 247 3.65 -14.49 -5.02
CA GLU A 247 4.09 -14.76 -3.63
C GLU A 247 3.13 -15.71 -2.90
N GLY A 248 1.84 -15.66 -3.26
CA GLY A 248 0.85 -16.67 -2.88
C GLY A 248 0.27 -16.55 -1.47
N SER A 249 0.69 -15.57 -0.66
CA SER A 249 0.06 -15.25 0.64
C SER A 249 0.27 -13.80 1.07
N MET A 250 -0.57 -13.30 1.99
CA MET A 250 -0.45 -11.97 2.62
C MET A 250 0.86 -11.85 3.42
N LEU A 251 1.21 -12.90 4.15
CA LEU A 251 2.43 -12.92 4.95
C LEU A 251 3.68 -12.83 4.09
N ALA A 252 3.68 -13.46 2.91
CA ALA A 252 4.79 -13.37 1.98
C ALA A 252 5.02 -11.93 1.49
N THR A 253 3.96 -11.15 1.26
CA THR A 253 4.14 -9.72 0.98
C THR A 253 4.70 -8.99 2.18
N SER A 254 4.18 -9.18 3.40
CA SER A 254 4.68 -8.46 4.58
C SER A 254 6.12 -8.81 4.96
N GLU A 255 6.58 -10.03 4.67
CA GLU A 255 7.96 -10.43 4.95
C GLU A 255 9.01 -9.66 4.17
N TRP A 256 8.63 -9.00 3.06
CA TRP A 256 9.53 -8.12 2.31
C TRP A 256 10.09 -6.96 3.14
N ILE A 257 9.53 -6.64 4.32
CA ILE A 257 10.19 -5.72 5.25
C ILE A 257 11.62 -6.16 5.59
N LYS A 258 11.87 -7.48 5.63
CA LYS A 258 13.20 -8.06 5.83
C LYS A 258 14.13 -7.77 4.64
N PHE A 259 13.62 -7.68 3.42
CA PHE A 259 14.41 -7.27 2.25
C PHE A 259 14.92 -5.83 2.37
N PHE A 260 14.09 -4.90 2.86
CA PHE A 260 14.48 -3.50 3.02
C PHE A 260 15.45 -3.28 4.18
N ALA A 261 15.32 -4.07 5.25
CA ALA A 261 16.05 -3.85 6.50
C ALA A 261 17.57 -3.67 6.33
N PRO A 262 18.29 -4.55 5.63
CA PRO A 262 19.74 -4.43 5.45
C PRO A 262 20.19 -3.12 4.80
N PHE A 263 19.38 -2.51 3.93
CA PHE A 263 19.72 -1.24 3.28
C PHE A 263 19.81 -0.08 4.29
N PHE A 264 19.09 -0.19 5.40
CA PHE A 264 19.04 0.83 6.46
C PHE A 264 19.67 0.35 7.78
N GLY A 265 20.26 -0.85 7.79
CA GLY A 265 20.82 -1.48 9.00
C GLY A 265 19.76 -1.89 10.03
N LYS A 266 18.51 -2.09 9.62
CA LYS A 266 17.34 -2.28 10.50
C LYS A 266 16.90 -3.74 10.66
N GLU A 267 17.85 -4.67 10.59
CA GLU A 267 17.56 -6.10 10.58
C GLU A 267 16.79 -6.59 11.81
N CYS A 268 17.10 -6.08 13.02
CA CYS A 268 16.35 -6.46 14.22
C CYS A 268 14.92 -5.94 14.21
N GLU A 269 14.74 -4.68 13.85
CA GLU A 269 13.43 -4.04 13.77
C GLU A 269 12.54 -4.76 12.76
N ALA A 270 13.06 -5.10 11.57
CA ALA A 270 12.32 -5.86 10.57
C ALA A 270 11.86 -7.23 11.07
N GLN A 271 12.73 -7.96 11.77
CA GLN A 271 12.40 -9.28 12.32
C GLN A 271 11.27 -9.14 13.35
N GLN A 272 11.38 -8.19 14.30
CA GLN A 272 10.38 -7.97 15.33
C GLN A 272 9.03 -7.53 14.76
N ILE A 273 9.03 -6.63 13.78
CA ILE A 273 7.82 -6.16 13.10
C ILE A 273 7.14 -7.33 12.41
N TYR A 274 7.87 -8.08 11.59
CA TYR A 274 7.31 -9.21 10.86
C TYR A 274 6.79 -10.31 11.78
N ASP A 275 7.52 -10.67 12.84
CA ASP A 275 7.08 -11.69 13.80
C ASP A 275 5.77 -11.28 14.47
N SER A 276 5.62 -9.99 14.80
CA SER A 276 4.39 -9.46 15.38
C SER A 276 3.20 -9.51 14.40
N VAL A 277 3.42 -9.14 13.13
CA VAL A 277 2.40 -9.24 12.06
C VAL A 277 2.00 -10.69 11.85
N LYS A 278 2.96 -11.60 11.75
CA LYS A 278 2.75 -13.04 11.56
C LYS A 278 1.96 -13.65 12.71
N GLU A 279 2.31 -13.32 13.96
CA GLU A 279 1.60 -13.82 15.14
C GLU A 279 0.12 -13.41 15.12
N ARG A 280 -0.18 -12.14 14.83
CA ARG A 280 -1.56 -11.66 14.77
C ARG A 280 -2.32 -12.25 13.60
N TYR A 281 -1.71 -12.29 12.41
CA TYR A 281 -2.30 -12.89 11.22
C TYR A 281 -2.76 -14.32 11.47
N GLU A 282 -1.85 -15.17 11.95
CA GLU A 282 -2.15 -16.59 12.22
C GLU A 282 -3.22 -16.74 13.31
N CYS A 283 -3.23 -15.85 14.30
CA CYS A 283 -4.26 -15.81 15.32
C CYS A 283 -5.65 -15.47 14.75
N HIS A 284 -5.77 -14.43 13.91
CA HIS A 284 -7.05 -14.05 13.28
C HIS A 284 -7.54 -15.11 12.29
N LYS A 285 -6.63 -15.66 11.48
CA LYS A 285 -6.91 -16.78 10.57
C LYS A 285 -7.46 -18.00 11.31
N ALA A 286 -6.81 -18.40 12.41
CA ALA A 286 -7.27 -19.53 13.23
C ALA A 286 -8.66 -19.28 13.85
N LYS A 287 -8.93 -18.05 14.33
CA LYS A 287 -10.25 -17.68 14.86
C LYS A 287 -11.32 -17.70 13.76
N ALA A 288 -11.05 -17.13 12.59
CA ALA A 288 -11.97 -17.14 11.46
C ALA A 288 -12.34 -18.58 11.07
N ALA A 289 -11.32 -19.44 10.90
CA ALA A 289 -11.52 -20.85 10.57
C ALA A 289 -12.32 -21.61 11.64
N ARG A 290 -12.14 -21.28 12.92
CA ARG A 290 -12.90 -21.91 14.02
C ARG A 290 -14.37 -21.50 14.00
N PHE A 291 -14.66 -20.19 13.90
CA PHE A 291 -16.02 -19.68 13.92
C PHE A 291 -16.82 -20.09 12.68
N ALA A 292 -16.18 -20.10 11.51
CA ALA A 292 -16.84 -20.46 10.25
C ALA A 292 -17.41 -21.89 10.22
N GLN A 293 -16.96 -22.79 11.11
CA GLN A 293 -17.48 -24.17 11.21
C GLN A 293 -18.97 -24.24 11.57
N ASP A 294 -19.50 -23.19 12.20
CA ASP A 294 -20.89 -23.13 12.67
C ASP A 294 -21.83 -22.40 11.69
N PHE A 295 -21.35 -21.98 10.52
CA PHE A 295 -22.10 -21.17 9.55
C PHE A 295 -21.99 -21.72 8.12
N ASP A 296 -22.94 -21.33 7.26
CA ASP A 296 -22.87 -21.63 5.83
C ASP A 296 -21.67 -20.91 5.18
N PRO A 297 -20.95 -21.56 4.24
CA PRO A 297 -19.82 -20.93 3.57
C PRO A 297 -20.22 -19.67 2.79
N ILE A 298 -19.54 -18.57 3.08
CA ILE A 298 -19.70 -17.29 2.37
C ILE A 298 -18.99 -17.35 1.02
N LYS A 299 -19.70 -17.03 -0.07
CA LYS A 299 -19.12 -16.96 -1.41
C LYS A 299 -18.78 -15.52 -1.80
N VAL A 300 -17.54 -15.29 -2.21
CA VAL A 300 -17.01 -13.96 -2.51
C VAL A 300 -16.61 -13.88 -3.97
N ALA A 301 -17.19 -12.92 -4.71
CA ALA A 301 -16.72 -12.58 -6.05
C ALA A 301 -15.90 -11.29 -5.98
N VAL A 302 -14.61 -11.38 -6.35
CA VAL A 302 -13.79 -10.19 -6.61
C VAL A 302 -13.85 -9.93 -8.09
N VAL A 303 -14.28 -8.73 -8.49
CA VAL A 303 -14.62 -8.43 -9.88
C VAL A 303 -14.19 -7.03 -10.26
N SER A 304 -14.02 -6.82 -11.56
CA SER A 304 -13.81 -5.48 -12.11
C SER A 304 -14.36 -5.38 -13.52
N LYS A 305 -14.57 -4.14 -13.95
CA LYS A 305 -14.81 -3.79 -15.35
C LYS A 305 -13.63 -2.99 -15.88
N SER A 306 -13.16 -3.36 -17.06
CA SER A 306 -12.31 -2.53 -17.91
C SER A 306 -13.15 -1.97 -19.07
N ASP A 307 -13.10 -0.67 -19.28
CA ASP A 307 -13.57 -0.06 -20.52
C ASP A 307 -12.69 -0.46 -21.70
N ALA A 308 -13.21 -0.27 -22.91
CA ALA A 308 -12.44 -0.42 -24.13
C ALA A 308 -11.29 0.60 -24.16
N TYR A 309 -10.12 0.18 -24.63
CA TYR A 309 -8.95 1.05 -24.76
C TYR A 309 -8.15 0.71 -26.02
N ASP A 310 -7.46 1.71 -26.55
CA ASP A 310 -6.51 1.57 -27.66
C ASP A 310 -5.29 2.44 -27.35
N TYR A 311 -4.24 1.82 -26.82
CA TYR A 311 -2.95 2.47 -26.57
C TYR A 311 -1.93 2.14 -27.66
N GLY A 312 -2.39 1.66 -28.83
CA GLY A 312 -1.55 1.31 -29.96
C GLY A 312 -1.34 -0.19 -30.16
N PRO A 313 -0.52 -0.58 -31.16
CA PRO A 313 -0.41 -1.97 -31.61
C PRO A 313 -0.02 -2.94 -30.49
N GLY A 314 -0.84 -3.97 -30.28
CA GLY A 314 -0.63 -4.98 -29.25
C GLY A 314 -1.11 -4.59 -27.85
N TYR A 315 -1.69 -3.39 -27.69
CA TYR A 315 -2.21 -2.89 -26.42
C TYR A 315 -3.61 -2.26 -26.64
N GLN A 316 -4.54 -3.12 -27.08
CA GLN A 316 -5.92 -2.77 -27.40
C GLN A 316 -6.86 -3.78 -26.74
N SER A 317 -8.03 -3.33 -26.30
CA SER A 317 -9.09 -4.18 -25.75
C SER A 317 -10.46 -3.60 -26.07
N ASP A 318 -11.42 -4.45 -26.41
CA ASP A 318 -12.84 -4.10 -26.53
C ASP A 318 -13.52 -3.90 -25.16
N GLY A 319 -12.75 -3.99 -24.08
CA GLY A 319 -13.22 -3.96 -22.70
C GLY A 319 -13.72 -5.33 -22.23
N TYR A 320 -13.82 -5.51 -20.92
CA TYR A 320 -14.21 -6.79 -20.33
C TYR A 320 -14.74 -6.64 -18.91
N PHE A 321 -15.53 -7.63 -18.48
CA PHE A 321 -15.72 -7.92 -17.06
C PHE A 321 -14.72 -8.99 -16.65
N LYS A 322 -14.06 -8.80 -15.50
CA LYS A 322 -13.12 -9.76 -14.94
C LYS A 322 -13.68 -10.33 -13.65
N VAL A 323 -13.56 -11.64 -13.48
CA VAL A 323 -13.63 -12.31 -12.18
C VAL A 323 -12.20 -12.60 -11.78
N SER A 324 -11.77 -12.03 -10.66
CA SER A 324 -10.38 -12.12 -10.22
C SER A 324 -10.07 -13.56 -9.79
N ASP A 325 -9.09 -14.15 -10.44
CA ASP A 325 -8.45 -15.41 -10.05
C ASP A 325 -7.06 -15.16 -9.44
N ALA A 326 -6.78 -13.90 -9.07
CA ALA A 326 -5.50 -13.51 -8.52
C ALA A 326 -5.19 -14.34 -7.26
N GLY A 327 -4.00 -14.93 -7.23
CA GLY A 327 -3.60 -15.86 -6.16
C GLY A 327 -3.69 -15.23 -4.77
N TYR A 328 -3.40 -13.93 -4.65
CA TYR A 328 -3.54 -13.19 -3.41
C TYR A 328 -5.00 -13.13 -2.96
N TRP A 329 -5.95 -12.67 -3.79
CA TRP A 329 -7.37 -12.62 -3.41
C TRP A 329 -7.93 -13.97 -3.02
N LYS A 330 -7.54 -15.03 -3.74
CA LYS A 330 -7.89 -16.39 -3.36
C LYS A 330 -7.43 -16.71 -1.93
N SER A 331 -6.15 -16.49 -1.64
CA SER A 331 -5.58 -16.71 -0.31
C SER A 331 -6.25 -15.84 0.76
N TYR A 332 -6.56 -14.57 0.46
CA TYR A 332 -7.12 -13.63 1.43
C TYR A 332 -8.54 -14.06 1.84
N VAL A 333 -9.35 -14.46 0.85
CA VAL A 333 -10.71 -14.96 1.07
C VAL A 333 -10.69 -16.31 1.81
N GLU A 334 -9.78 -17.22 1.44
CA GLU A 334 -9.62 -18.52 2.10
C GLU A 334 -9.15 -18.38 3.55
N ASP A 335 -8.17 -17.50 3.82
CA ASP A 335 -7.63 -17.27 5.16
C ASP A 335 -8.62 -16.54 6.07
N ALA A 336 -9.53 -15.76 5.49
CA ALA A 336 -10.69 -15.23 6.17
C ALA A 336 -11.83 -16.26 6.32
N ALA A 337 -11.62 -17.54 6.00
CA ALA A 337 -12.60 -18.62 6.10
C ALA A 337 -13.87 -18.44 5.23
N ALA A 338 -13.68 -17.97 4.00
CA ALA A 338 -14.72 -17.87 2.98
C ALA A 338 -14.30 -18.60 1.69
N THR A 339 -15.22 -18.72 0.74
CA THR A 339 -14.99 -19.40 -0.54
C THR A 339 -14.85 -18.37 -1.67
N PRO A 340 -13.68 -18.25 -2.31
CA PRO A 340 -13.53 -17.39 -3.47
C PRO A 340 -14.27 -18.00 -4.66
N LEU A 341 -15.10 -17.19 -5.31
CA LEU A 341 -15.70 -17.52 -6.59
C LEU A 341 -14.68 -17.24 -7.69
N VAL A 342 -13.73 -18.15 -7.83
CA VAL A 342 -12.91 -18.23 -9.04
C VAL A 342 -13.74 -18.90 -10.11
N SER A 343 -13.97 -18.21 -11.23
CA SER A 343 -14.80 -18.74 -12.32
C SER A 343 -14.07 -19.93 -12.95
N THR A 344 -14.50 -21.14 -12.65
CA THR A 344 -13.95 -22.34 -13.26
C THR A 344 -14.46 -22.46 -14.69
N GLU A 345 -13.74 -23.22 -15.51
CA GLU A 345 -13.90 -23.39 -16.98
C GLU A 345 -15.30 -23.83 -17.46
N ALA A 346 -16.27 -24.02 -16.56
CA ALA A 346 -17.62 -24.52 -16.84
C ALA A 346 -18.69 -23.42 -17.03
N VAL A 347 -18.33 -22.14 -17.04
CA VAL A 347 -19.29 -21.03 -17.26
C VAL A 347 -19.31 -20.61 -18.73
N GLU A 348 -20.49 -20.64 -19.36
CA GLU A 348 -20.69 -20.17 -20.73
C GLU A 348 -20.30 -18.68 -20.85
N GLY A 349 -19.56 -18.33 -21.91
CA GLY A 349 -19.09 -16.96 -22.15
C GLY A 349 -17.76 -16.59 -21.48
N LEU A 350 -17.28 -17.42 -20.55
CA LEU A 350 -16.03 -17.21 -19.86
C LEU A 350 -14.83 -17.58 -20.74
N THR A 351 -13.88 -16.67 -20.89
CA THR A 351 -12.66 -16.91 -21.67
C THR A 351 -11.42 -16.74 -20.79
N ALA A 352 -10.52 -17.72 -20.82
CA ALA A 352 -9.21 -17.61 -20.18
C ALA A 352 -8.36 -16.56 -20.91
N THR A 353 -7.63 -15.72 -20.17
CA THR A 353 -6.73 -14.74 -20.78
C THR A 353 -5.32 -15.32 -20.96
N PRO A 354 -4.52 -14.84 -21.93
CA PRO A 354 -3.13 -15.25 -22.09
C PRO A 354 -2.26 -15.00 -20.86
N THR A 355 -2.63 -14.03 -20.01
CA THR A 355 -1.89 -13.60 -18.82
C THR A 355 -2.32 -14.30 -17.52
N GLY A 356 -3.21 -15.29 -17.60
CA GLY A 356 -3.96 -15.77 -16.43
C GLY A 356 -5.13 -14.84 -16.11
N GLY A 357 -6.22 -15.37 -15.56
CA GLY A 357 -7.48 -14.65 -15.48
C GLY A 357 -8.57 -15.26 -16.34
N TYR A 358 -9.79 -14.97 -15.91
CA TYR A 358 -10.99 -15.27 -16.67
C TYR A 358 -11.81 -13.99 -16.87
N GLN A 359 -12.27 -13.79 -18.10
CA GLN A 359 -13.00 -12.59 -18.49
C GLN A 359 -14.26 -12.92 -19.29
N PHE A 360 -15.25 -12.05 -19.16
CA PHE A 360 -16.41 -11.96 -20.03
C PHE A 360 -16.30 -10.72 -20.92
N GLN A 361 -16.76 -10.82 -22.15
CA GLN A 361 -16.90 -9.66 -23.03
C GLN A 361 -17.95 -8.69 -22.47
N LEU A 362 -17.80 -7.38 -22.67
CA LEU A 362 -18.77 -6.40 -22.14
C LEU A 362 -20.20 -6.60 -22.66
N ASN A 363 -20.36 -7.21 -23.83
CA ASN A 363 -21.68 -7.53 -24.39
C ASN A 363 -22.29 -8.82 -23.82
N ASP A 364 -21.52 -9.60 -23.05
CA ASP A 364 -21.98 -10.80 -22.35
C ASP A 364 -22.13 -10.52 -20.85
N THR A 365 -23.24 -9.85 -20.54
CA THR A 365 -23.63 -9.61 -19.16
C THR A 365 -24.24 -10.85 -18.51
N ALA A 366 -24.78 -11.79 -19.30
CA ALA A 366 -25.48 -12.96 -18.77
C ALA A 366 -24.51 -13.91 -18.06
N GLY A 367 -23.36 -14.22 -18.66
CA GLY A 367 -22.33 -15.05 -18.03
C GLY A 367 -21.78 -14.40 -16.75
N PHE A 368 -21.49 -13.09 -16.82
CA PHE A 368 -21.02 -12.33 -15.66
C PHE A 368 -22.07 -12.28 -14.52
N HIS A 369 -23.34 -12.01 -14.84
CA HIS A 369 -24.43 -12.01 -13.88
C HIS A 369 -24.68 -13.39 -13.27
N ALA A 370 -24.48 -14.47 -14.04
CA ALA A 370 -24.58 -15.83 -13.51
C ALA A 370 -23.54 -16.09 -12.41
N VAL A 371 -22.31 -15.56 -12.54
CA VAL A 371 -21.31 -15.60 -11.45
C VAL A 371 -21.77 -14.76 -10.27
N LEU A 372 -22.14 -13.50 -10.50
CA LEU A 372 -22.57 -12.58 -9.43
C LEU A 372 -23.82 -13.06 -8.67
N SER A 373 -24.71 -13.81 -9.32
CA SER A 373 -25.91 -14.39 -8.68
C SER A 373 -25.57 -15.42 -7.60
N GLN A 374 -24.38 -16.02 -7.65
CA GLN A 374 -23.89 -16.96 -6.66
C GLN A 374 -23.16 -16.29 -5.50
N ALA A 375 -22.76 -15.02 -5.66
CA ALA A 375 -21.99 -14.28 -4.68
C ALA A 375 -22.88 -13.78 -3.54
N ASP A 376 -22.47 -14.10 -2.31
CA ASP A 376 -23.05 -13.46 -1.11
C ASP A 376 -22.43 -12.07 -0.91
N ILE A 377 -21.18 -11.89 -1.36
CA ILE A 377 -20.39 -10.66 -1.23
C ILE A 377 -19.65 -10.37 -2.53
N VAL A 378 -19.61 -9.09 -2.92
CA VAL A 378 -18.87 -8.61 -4.08
C VAL A 378 -17.83 -7.57 -3.65
N ILE A 379 -16.59 -7.74 -4.12
CA ILE A 379 -15.51 -6.74 -4.02
C ILE A 379 -15.24 -6.22 -5.42
N ASP A 380 -15.43 -4.92 -5.62
CA ASP A 380 -15.23 -4.22 -6.89
C ASP A 380 -13.85 -3.56 -6.93
N GLU A 381 -13.08 -3.88 -7.98
CA GLU A 381 -11.77 -3.31 -8.27
C GLU A 381 -11.79 -2.43 -9.54
N SER A 382 -12.97 -2.04 -10.02
CA SER A 382 -13.07 -1.23 -11.24
C SER A 382 -12.42 0.15 -11.05
N TYR A 383 -11.64 0.57 -12.04
CA TYR A 383 -11.13 1.94 -12.09
C TYR A 383 -12.29 2.90 -12.39
N MET A 384 -12.58 3.81 -11.47
CA MET A 384 -13.72 4.74 -11.55
C MET A 384 -13.29 6.18 -11.24
N PRO A 385 -12.65 6.88 -12.21
CA PRO A 385 -12.27 8.28 -12.04
C PRO A 385 -13.52 9.14 -11.84
N GLY A 386 -13.49 10.09 -10.89
CA GLY A 386 -14.64 10.90 -10.52
C GLY A 386 -15.55 10.28 -9.45
N GLY A 387 -15.08 9.23 -8.77
CA GLY A 387 -15.67 8.68 -7.55
C GLY A 387 -16.71 7.59 -7.81
N ALA A 388 -16.60 6.51 -7.05
CA ALA A 388 -17.51 5.36 -7.11
C ALA A 388 -18.68 5.49 -6.13
N THR A 389 -19.88 5.11 -6.58
CA THR A 389 -21.06 4.85 -5.73
C THR A 389 -21.59 3.45 -6.03
N ALA A 390 -22.39 2.88 -5.14
CA ALA A 390 -23.01 1.57 -5.39
C ALA A 390 -23.80 1.56 -6.71
N GLU A 391 -24.52 2.64 -7.00
CA GLU A 391 -25.33 2.80 -8.22
C GLU A 391 -24.46 2.80 -9.47
N LYS A 392 -23.35 3.57 -9.47
CA LYS A 392 -22.41 3.61 -10.60
C LYS A 392 -21.78 2.24 -10.87
N ILE A 393 -21.47 1.47 -9.82
CA ILE A 393 -20.91 0.13 -9.94
C ILE A 393 -21.93 -0.84 -10.53
N LEU A 394 -23.16 -0.85 -10.00
CA LEU A 394 -24.24 -1.69 -10.52
C LEU A 394 -24.57 -1.35 -11.98
N GLU A 395 -24.63 -0.06 -12.33
CA GLU A 395 -24.80 0.42 -13.70
C GLU A 395 -23.66 -0.05 -14.60
N ALA A 396 -22.40 0.12 -14.16
CA ALA A 396 -21.22 -0.33 -14.89
C ALA A 396 -21.26 -1.85 -15.16
N TYR A 397 -21.84 -2.62 -14.25
CA TYR A 397 -22.02 -4.07 -14.37
C TYR A 397 -23.29 -4.48 -15.15
N GLY A 398 -24.07 -3.52 -15.67
CA GLY A 398 -25.32 -3.79 -16.39
C GLY A 398 -26.43 -4.36 -15.51
N ILE A 399 -26.36 -4.19 -14.19
CA ILE A 399 -27.37 -4.68 -13.25
C ILE A 399 -28.50 -3.65 -13.15
N THR A 400 -29.64 -3.99 -13.74
CA THR A 400 -30.85 -3.13 -13.74
C THR A 400 -31.86 -3.49 -12.65
N ASP A 401 -31.82 -4.74 -12.16
CA ASP A 401 -32.63 -5.22 -11.04
C ASP A 401 -31.72 -5.81 -9.95
N PRO A 402 -31.22 -4.98 -9.02
CA PRO A 402 -30.33 -5.44 -7.95
C PRO A 402 -30.99 -6.45 -7.01
N SER A 403 -32.33 -6.56 -7.01
CA SER A 403 -33.04 -7.52 -6.15
C SER A 403 -32.77 -8.98 -6.51
N GLN A 404 -32.24 -9.25 -7.70
CA GLN A 404 -31.87 -10.60 -8.15
C GLN A 404 -30.55 -11.09 -7.54
N PHE A 405 -29.78 -10.20 -6.91
CA PHE A 405 -28.43 -10.51 -6.40
C PHE A 405 -28.39 -10.44 -4.88
N LYS A 406 -27.92 -11.51 -4.24
CA LYS A 406 -27.86 -11.59 -2.76
C LYS A 406 -26.98 -10.50 -2.15
N PHE A 407 -25.83 -10.22 -2.76
CA PHE A 407 -24.91 -9.19 -2.28
C PHE A 407 -25.57 -7.80 -2.26
N ALA A 408 -26.38 -7.48 -3.27
CA ALA A 408 -27.07 -6.20 -3.35
C ALA A 408 -28.21 -6.12 -2.32
N GLN A 409 -29.00 -7.20 -2.17
CA GLN A 409 -30.05 -7.29 -1.13
C GLN A 409 -29.47 -7.12 0.28
N SER A 410 -28.30 -7.71 0.54
CA SER A 410 -27.63 -7.69 1.83
C SER A 410 -26.71 -6.48 2.03
N LYS A 411 -26.61 -5.59 1.03
CA LYS A 411 -25.72 -4.42 1.03
C LYS A 411 -24.24 -4.78 1.24
N ALA A 412 -23.81 -5.89 0.64
CA ALA A 412 -22.46 -6.46 0.72
C ALA A 412 -21.66 -6.22 -0.58
N LEU A 413 -21.66 -4.96 -1.05
CA LEU A 413 -20.80 -4.48 -2.12
C LEU A 413 -19.67 -3.64 -1.51
N TRP A 414 -18.43 -4.00 -1.82
CA TRP A 414 -17.23 -3.42 -1.22
C TRP A 414 -16.26 -2.93 -2.30
N ARG A 415 -15.43 -1.96 -1.94
CA ARG A 415 -14.24 -1.52 -2.69
C ARG A 415 -13.03 -1.50 -1.76
N VAL A 416 -11.84 -1.33 -2.34
CA VAL A 416 -10.55 -1.31 -1.63
C VAL A 416 -9.93 0.08 -1.48
N ASP A 417 -10.63 1.11 -1.95
CA ASP A 417 -10.17 2.49 -2.05
C ASP A 417 -10.64 3.34 -0.85
N ARG A 418 -10.64 2.78 0.37
CA ARG A 418 -11.13 3.50 1.56
C ARG A 418 -10.29 4.72 1.89
N ARG A 419 -8.96 4.62 1.79
CA ARG A 419 -8.02 5.70 2.13
C ARG A 419 -7.33 6.22 0.86
N VAL A 420 -7.34 7.53 0.67
CA VAL A 420 -6.72 8.20 -0.47
C VAL A 420 -6.02 9.47 0.00
N ASN A 421 -5.06 9.99 -0.77
CA ASN A 421 -4.46 11.29 -0.46
C ASN A 421 -5.33 12.47 -0.90
N ASP A 422 -4.95 13.68 -0.47
CA ASP A 422 -5.60 14.94 -0.87
C ASP A 422 -4.93 15.64 -2.05
N LYS A 423 -3.92 15.01 -2.68
CA LYS A 423 -3.15 15.60 -3.77
C LYS A 423 -3.72 15.18 -5.13
N SER A 424 -3.39 15.95 -6.16
CA SER A 424 -3.75 15.66 -7.55
C SER A 424 -2.48 15.38 -8.35
N PRO A 425 -2.39 14.26 -9.09
CA PRO A 425 -3.37 13.17 -9.13
C PRO A 425 -3.49 12.42 -7.80
N THR A 426 -4.67 11.87 -7.52
CA THR A 426 -4.97 11.22 -6.23
C THR A 426 -4.35 9.83 -6.14
N GLY A 427 -3.64 9.58 -5.04
CA GLY A 427 -3.09 8.28 -4.67
C GLY A 427 -4.07 7.45 -3.85
N ASP A 428 -4.03 6.13 -4.03
CA ASP A 428 -4.84 5.15 -3.31
C ASP A 428 -3.94 4.30 -2.40
N ASP A 429 -4.23 4.34 -1.11
CA ASP A 429 -3.42 3.70 -0.06
C ASP A 429 -3.49 2.17 -0.12
N TRP A 430 -4.45 1.60 -0.86
CA TRP A 430 -4.43 0.20 -1.26
C TRP A 430 -3.10 -0.19 -1.93
N PHE A 431 -2.45 0.73 -2.64
CA PHE A 431 -1.17 0.48 -3.29
C PHE A 431 0.04 0.95 -2.46
N GLU A 432 -0.11 1.17 -1.15
CA GLU A 432 0.96 1.69 -0.29
C GLU A 432 1.11 0.91 1.02
N SER A 433 0.15 1.03 1.94
CA SER A 433 0.36 0.56 3.32
C SER A 433 -0.11 -0.85 3.61
N ARG A 434 -0.93 -1.45 2.75
CA ARG A 434 -1.45 -2.81 2.99
C ARG A 434 -0.38 -3.90 2.96
N TYR A 435 0.70 -3.70 2.20
CA TYR A 435 1.67 -4.75 1.92
C TYR A 435 2.41 -5.25 3.18
N PRO A 436 2.93 -4.38 4.07
CA PRO A 436 3.52 -4.81 5.33
C PRO A 436 2.52 -5.18 6.44
N GLU A 437 1.22 -4.97 6.25
CA GLU A 437 0.18 -5.03 7.29
C GLU A 437 -0.85 -6.15 7.00
N ALA A 438 -0.34 -7.35 6.69
CA ALA A 438 -1.16 -8.52 6.34
C ALA A 438 -2.22 -8.87 7.39
N ASP A 439 -1.89 -8.69 8.67
CA ASP A 439 -2.77 -8.90 9.81
C ASP A 439 -3.98 -7.98 9.79
N VAL A 440 -3.78 -6.67 9.66
CA VAL A 440 -4.89 -5.69 9.57
C VAL A 440 -5.72 -5.93 8.33
N LEU A 441 -5.08 -6.25 7.20
CA LEU A 441 -5.80 -6.52 5.98
C LEU A 441 -6.67 -7.77 6.13
N LEU A 442 -6.19 -8.79 6.84
CA LEU A 442 -7.01 -9.96 7.16
C LEU A 442 -8.19 -9.61 8.07
N GLU A 443 -7.99 -8.73 9.05
CA GLU A 443 -9.09 -8.23 9.89
C GLU A 443 -10.17 -7.51 9.06
N ASP A 444 -9.77 -6.61 8.16
CA ASP A 444 -10.66 -5.92 7.22
C ASP A 444 -11.48 -6.91 6.38
N VAL A 445 -10.81 -7.94 5.86
CA VAL A 445 -11.46 -9.00 5.07
C VAL A 445 -12.42 -9.80 5.95
N ILE A 446 -12.02 -10.25 7.15
CA ILE A 446 -12.91 -10.94 8.10
C ILE A 446 -14.12 -10.07 8.43
N PHE A 447 -13.92 -8.77 8.65
CA PHE A 447 -15.01 -7.84 8.95
C PHE A 447 -16.02 -7.78 7.81
N ALA A 448 -15.54 -7.64 6.57
CA ALA A 448 -16.37 -7.56 5.39
C ALA A 448 -17.11 -8.88 5.12
N LEU A 449 -16.43 -10.01 5.31
CA LEU A 449 -16.94 -11.33 4.96
C LEU A 449 -17.88 -11.94 5.99
N HIS A 450 -17.70 -11.61 7.28
CA HIS A 450 -18.44 -12.21 8.39
C HIS A 450 -19.19 -11.18 9.25
N PRO A 451 -20.03 -10.31 8.68
CA PRO A 451 -20.60 -9.16 9.38
C PRO A 451 -21.48 -9.51 10.59
N ASN A 452 -21.98 -10.75 10.68
CA ASN A 452 -22.84 -11.21 11.77
C ASN A 452 -22.07 -11.59 13.04
N TYR A 453 -20.79 -11.93 12.91
CA TYR A 453 -19.99 -12.47 14.01
C TYR A 453 -18.53 -11.98 14.02
N SER A 454 -18.15 -11.08 13.11
CA SER A 454 -16.83 -10.44 13.11
C SER A 454 -16.51 -9.77 14.44
N GLY A 455 -17.51 -9.19 15.12
CA GLY A 455 -17.34 -8.63 16.48
C GLY A 455 -17.02 -9.66 17.59
N LEU A 456 -17.12 -10.96 17.30
CA LEU A 456 -16.66 -12.05 18.19
C LEU A 456 -15.24 -12.51 17.85
N ILE A 457 -14.78 -12.24 16.63
CA ILE A 457 -13.47 -12.68 16.12
C ILE A 457 -12.43 -11.58 16.30
N LEU A 458 -12.80 -10.37 15.89
CA LEU A 458 -11.95 -9.20 15.82
C LEU A 458 -12.00 -8.42 17.12
N ASN A 459 -10.96 -7.62 17.31
CA ASN A 459 -10.95 -6.63 18.37
C ASN A 459 -12.08 -5.61 18.13
N PRO A 460 -12.89 -5.27 19.16
CA PRO A 460 -13.94 -4.27 18.99
C PRO A 460 -13.45 -2.87 18.63
N LYS A 461 -12.14 -2.61 18.76
CA LYS A 461 -11.51 -1.36 18.34
C LYS A 461 -11.04 -1.37 16.90
N HIS A 462 -11.03 -2.53 16.23
CA HIS A 462 -10.65 -2.62 14.83
C HIS A 462 -11.55 -1.69 14.00
N GLN A 463 -10.91 -0.86 13.18
CA GLN A 463 -11.56 0.00 12.22
C GLN A 463 -11.12 -0.43 10.83
N LEU A 464 -12.09 -0.54 9.92
CA LEU A 464 -11.80 -0.81 8.52
C LEU A 464 -10.73 0.16 8.03
N THR A 465 -9.71 -0.36 7.37
CA THR A 465 -8.54 0.39 6.94
C THR A 465 -8.59 0.63 5.44
N TRP A 466 -8.73 -0.42 4.64
CA TRP A 466 -8.76 -0.36 3.17
C TRP A 466 -10.12 -0.72 2.58
N LEU A 467 -10.90 -1.59 3.23
CA LEU A 467 -12.20 -2.00 2.69
C LEU A 467 -13.28 -0.94 2.95
N ARG A 468 -14.00 -0.54 1.90
CA ARG A 468 -15.07 0.46 1.91
C ARG A 468 -16.40 -0.15 1.50
N ASN A 469 -17.39 -0.13 2.39
CA ASN A 469 -18.74 -0.62 2.06
C ASN A 469 -19.53 0.45 1.29
N MET A 470 -19.98 0.11 0.09
CA MET A 470 -20.60 1.07 -0.83
C MET A 470 -22.02 1.52 -0.44
N TYR A 471 -22.60 0.93 0.60
CA TYR A 471 -23.93 1.30 1.11
C TYR A 471 -23.92 1.89 2.52
N LYS A 472 -23.08 1.36 3.41
CA LYS A 472 -23.08 1.69 4.85
C LYS A 472 -22.07 2.79 5.20
N ALA A 473 -20.91 2.79 4.56
CA ALA A 473 -19.84 3.74 4.80
C ALA A 473 -19.12 4.08 3.48
N PRO A 474 -19.81 4.73 2.52
CA PRO A 474 -19.29 4.93 1.18
C PRO A 474 -18.30 6.11 1.09
N GLN A 475 -18.04 6.85 2.16
CA GLN A 475 -17.10 7.96 2.11
C GLN A 475 -15.67 7.45 2.20
N GLN A 476 -14.79 8.05 1.40
CA GLN A 476 -13.35 7.83 1.53
C GLN A 476 -12.82 8.65 2.69
N GLU A 477 -11.80 8.12 3.36
CA GLU A 477 -10.96 8.86 4.29
C GLU A 477 -9.84 9.53 3.51
N ILE A 478 -9.70 10.84 3.69
CA ILE A 478 -8.68 11.64 3.02
C ILE A 478 -7.48 11.80 3.96
N LEU A 479 -6.37 11.19 3.57
CA LEU A 479 -5.08 11.29 4.25
C LEU A 479 -4.39 12.59 3.85
N THR A 480 -3.90 13.34 4.83
CA THR A 480 -3.26 14.65 4.61
C THR A 480 -2.01 14.80 5.46
N ALA A 481 -1.13 15.72 5.10
CA ALA A 481 0.08 16.05 5.88
C ALA A 481 -0.21 16.39 7.35
N SER A 482 -1.37 16.98 7.64
CA SER A 482 -1.78 17.36 9.00
C SER A 482 -1.96 16.17 9.95
N MET A 483 -2.12 14.95 9.42
CA MET A 483 -2.26 13.73 10.22
C MET A 483 -0.90 13.20 10.70
N CYS A 484 0.22 13.75 10.23
CA CYS A 484 1.54 13.40 10.75
C CYS A 484 1.90 14.26 11.96
N GLU A 485 2.03 13.62 13.13
CA GLU A 485 2.47 14.27 14.36
C GLU A 485 3.98 14.55 14.33
N ASP A 486 4.79 13.54 14.01
CA ASP A 486 6.26 13.61 14.01
C ASP A 486 6.86 12.91 12.77
N VAL A 487 7.49 13.69 11.89
CA VAL A 487 8.15 13.20 10.67
C VAL A 487 9.40 12.36 10.95
N SER A 488 9.94 12.40 12.17
CA SER A 488 11.12 11.62 12.59
C SER A 488 10.78 10.29 13.27
N ALA A 489 9.56 10.15 13.79
CA ALA A 489 9.13 8.94 14.48
C ALA A 489 8.87 7.80 13.47
N PRO A 490 9.26 6.55 13.75
CA PRO A 490 8.87 5.41 12.92
C PRO A 490 7.36 5.34 12.75
N GLN A 491 6.90 4.89 11.57
CA GLN A 491 5.49 4.54 11.43
C GLN A 491 5.16 3.40 12.39
N THR A 492 4.02 3.51 13.06
CA THR A 492 3.49 2.45 13.90
C THR A 492 2.63 1.52 13.05
N LEU A 493 2.67 0.22 13.36
CA LEU A 493 1.72 -0.72 12.79
C LEU A 493 0.29 -0.27 13.12
N ILE A 494 -0.61 -0.41 12.16
CA ILE A 494 -2.03 -0.10 12.33
C ILE A 494 -2.68 -1.15 13.24
N ALA A 495 -2.15 -2.38 13.22
CA ALA A 495 -2.71 -3.53 13.87
C ALA A 495 -2.93 -3.35 15.38
N ASP A 496 -4.05 -3.90 15.85
CA ASP A 496 -4.31 -4.02 17.26
C ASP A 496 -3.90 -5.40 17.81
N SER A 497 -4.23 -5.71 19.07
CA SER A 497 -3.94 -7.03 19.62
C SER A 497 -4.95 -8.08 19.18
N CYS A 498 -4.53 -9.34 19.01
CA CYS A 498 -5.44 -10.46 18.74
C CYS A 498 -6.32 -10.88 19.96
N THR A 499 -6.97 -9.93 20.63
CA THR A 499 -7.92 -10.14 21.73
C THR A 499 -9.34 -10.13 21.19
N SER A 500 -10.06 -11.25 21.29
CA SER A 500 -11.50 -11.31 21.05
C SER A 500 -12.27 -11.26 22.37
N PHE A 501 -13.51 -10.75 22.35
CA PHE A 501 -14.43 -10.95 23.47
C PHE A 501 -14.86 -12.42 23.53
N LYS A 502 -14.31 -13.14 24.51
CA LYS A 502 -14.73 -14.46 25.03
C LYS A 502 -14.57 -15.64 24.08
N LEU A 503 -13.41 -16.30 24.17
CA LEU A 503 -13.38 -17.76 24.20
C LEU A 503 -13.76 -18.18 25.63
N ASN A 504 -15.06 -18.42 25.86
CA ASN A 504 -15.56 -19.14 27.03
C ASN A 504 -15.91 -20.56 26.61
#